data_AF-A0A1H4W6T0-F1
#
_entry.id   AF-A0A1H4W6T0-F1
#
_cell.length_a   1.000
_cell.length_b   1.000
_cell.length_c   1.000
_cell.angle_alpha   90.00
_cell.angle_beta   90.00
_cell.angle_gamma   90.00
#
_symmetry.space_group_name_H-M   'P 1'
#
loop_
_entity.id
_entity.type
_entity.pdbx_description
1 polymer ?
#
loop_
_entity_poly.entity_id
_entity_poly.type
_entity_poly.pdbx_seq_one_letter_code
_entity_poly.pdbx_strand_id
1 'polypeptide(L)'
;MSGRRTTSIAGDFSDICSVSPPARKLETHELFDTTNAAPTKSPLDLFLGNANRLNLLYLPGAQPFDPLMGTLILLGYVSAVESYIRAVVRGLINIDAYAKWSAKERQVSFGAALSYSHDLLPEALLERTSLASGDQIKKTFKDLIGVDLPVSELKAPLDTFERVCQLRHCCTHRFGRLGTYNAEKLGLDLHRVALDKPLKLDAASLTEIADNLRILVKTLNRNTFAAVLKRTAQYAPSAPGRTPRDPDAFVFDVDWNWKFQKDRTRFLKYYNLFKTEDDAVPSLPARDLYDRFKAFHNRPRG
;
A
#
# COMPACT_ATOMS: atom_id res chain seq x y z
N MET A 1 30.18 7.53 -65.93
CA MET A 1 29.37 6.29 -66.02
C MET A 1 28.66 6.10 -64.69
N SER A 2 27.34 6.03 -64.76
CA SER A 2 26.40 5.98 -63.64
C SER A 2 26.44 4.62 -62.96
N GLY A 3 26.81 4.59 -61.67
CA GLY A 3 26.64 3.42 -60.81
C GLY A 3 25.31 3.51 -60.06
N ARG A 4 24.21 3.12 -60.71
CA ARG A 4 22.91 2.90 -60.05
C ARG A 4 23.06 1.76 -59.04
N ARG A 5 22.95 2.06 -57.73
CA ARG A 5 22.55 1.04 -56.75
C ARG A 5 21.08 0.74 -57.01
N THR A 6 20.81 -0.40 -57.62
CA THR A 6 19.49 -1.02 -57.65
C THR A 6 19.17 -1.52 -56.24
N THR A 7 18.41 -0.73 -55.48
CA THR A 7 17.69 -1.27 -54.32
C THR A 7 16.53 -2.09 -54.86
N SER A 8 16.72 -3.42 -54.88
CA SER A 8 15.65 -4.39 -54.99
C SER A 8 14.70 -4.19 -53.80
N ILE A 9 13.60 -3.46 -54.00
CA ILE A 9 12.47 -3.47 -53.07
C ILE A 9 11.70 -4.76 -53.35
N ALA A 10 12.21 -5.88 -52.85
CA ALA A 10 11.38 -7.06 -52.68
C ALA A 10 10.73 -6.94 -51.30
N GLY A 11 9.81 -5.98 -51.17
CA GLY A 11 9.00 -5.85 -49.97
C GLY A 11 7.74 -6.67 -50.16
N ASP A 12 7.55 -7.70 -49.34
CA ASP A 12 6.29 -8.43 -49.30
C ASP A 12 5.25 -7.67 -48.45
N PHE A 13 4.05 -8.24 -48.30
CA PHE A 13 2.95 -7.61 -47.54
C PHE A 13 3.29 -7.34 -46.05
N SER A 14 4.37 -7.90 -45.52
CA SER A 14 4.82 -7.73 -44.14
C SER A 14 5.62 -6.44 -43.89
N ASP A 15 6.08 -5.75 -44.93
CA ASP A 15 6.78 -4.45 -44.84
C ASP A 15 5.80 -3.26 -44.67
N ILE A 16 4.72 -3.45 -43.89
CA ILE A 16 3.72 -2.42 -43.60
C ILE A 16 4.27 -1.27 -42.72
N CYS A 17 5.38 -1.50 -42.03
CA CYS A 17 6.09 -0.48 -41.27
C CYS A 17 7.61 -0.67 -41.35
N SER A 18 8.35 0.44 -41.31
CA SER A 18 9.81 0.39 -41.25
C SER A 18 10.24 -0.09 -39.86
N VAL A 19 10.94 -1.21 -39.80
CA VAL A 19 11.55 -1.72 -38.57
C VAL A 19 13.02 -1.33 -38.55
N SER A 20 13.46 -0.66 -37.49
CA SER A 20 14.87 -0.44 -37.20
C SER A 20 15.26 -1.27 -35.97
N PRO A 21 16.40 -1.97 -35.96
CA PRO A 21 16.86 -2.66 -34.76
C PRO A 21 17.13 -1.63 -33.65
N PRO A 22 16.95 -2.00 -32.37
CA PRO A 22 17.27 -1.12 -31.25
C PRO A 22 18.71 -0.63 -31.34
N ALA A 23 18.91 0.69 -31.32
CA ALA A 23 20.23 1.29 -31.49
C ALA A 23 21.19 0.97 -30.32
N ARG A 24 20.64 0.70 -29.13
CA ARG A 24 21.37 0.32 -27.92
C ARG A 24 20.55 -0.67 -27.10
N LYS A 25 21.25 -1.53 -26.35
CA LYS A 25 20.64 -2.34 -25.29
C LYS A 25 20.29 -1.44 -24.12
N LEU A 26 19.10 -1.61 -23.57
CA LEU A 26 18.67 -0.90 -22.36
C LEU A 26 19.30 -1.58 -21.14
N GLU A 27 20.26 -0.92 -20.51
CA GLU A 27 20.90 -1.41 -19.28
C GLU A 27 20.05 -1.04 -18.06
N THR A 28 19.03 -1.86 -17.79
CA THR A 28 18.02 -1.56 -16.76
C THR A 28 18.57 -1.48 -15.34
N HIS A 29 19.73 -2.10 -15.07
CA HIS A 29 20.37 -2.06 -13.75
C HIS A 29 20.87 -0.65 -13.39
N GLU A 30 21.18 0.19 -14.39
CA GLU A 30 21.61 1.58 -14.21
C GLU A 30 20.43 2.52 -13.91
N LEU A 31 19.18 2.07 -14.09
CA LEU A 31 17.98 2.87 -13.86
C LEU A 31 17.55 2.90 -12.38
N PHE A 32 18.21 2.12 -11.52
CA PHE A 32 17.95 2.08 -10.09
C PHE A 32 19.04 2.84 -9.32
N ASP A 33 18.63 3.78 -8.48
CA ASP A 33 19.55 4.52 -7.62
C ASP A 33 20.01 3.64 -6.44
N THR A 34 21.20 3.05 -6.57
CA THR A 34 21.83 2.20 -5.54
C THR A 34 22.46 3.00 -4.40
N THR A 35 22.53 4.33 -4.53
CA THR A 35 23.09 5.22 -3.50
C THR A 35 22.03 5.71 -2.52
N ASN A 36 20.75 5.55 -2.86
CA ASN A 36 19.66 5.99 -2.02
C ASN A 36 19.50 5.10 -0.78
N ALA A 37 19.60 5.71 0.40
CA ALA A 37 19.43 5.00 1.66
C ALA A 37 17.97 4.54 1.85
N ALA A 38 17.81 3.44 2.58
CA ALA A 38 16.48 2.98 2.96
C ALA A 38 15.76 4.07 3.80
N PRO A 39 14.47 4.32 3.54
CA PRO A 39 13.73 5.33 4.27
C PRO A 39 13.65 5.00 5.77
N THR A 40 13.87 6.00 6.62
CA THR A 40 13.81 5.88 8.08
C THR A 40 12.47 6.31 8.68
N LYS A 41 11.57 6.86 7.85
CA LYS A 41 10.24 7.33 8.26
C LYS A 41 9.26 6.17 8.42
N SER A 42 8.16 6.42 9.15
CA SER A 42 7.08 5.43 9.26
C SER A 42 6.40 5.21 7.89
N PRO A 43 5.76 4.06 7.67
CA PRO A 43 4.90 3.81 6.51
C PRO A 43 3.91 4.94 6.22
N LEU A 44 3.27 5.51 7.25
CA LEU A 44 2.30 6.60 7.09
C LEU A 44 2.99 7.87 6.57
N ASP A 45 4.13 8.25 7.14
CA ASP A 45 4.89 9.42 6.70
C ASP A 45 5.45 9.23 5.28
N LEU A 46 5.87 8.02 4.90
CA LEU A 46 6.28 7.72 3.53
C LEU A 46 5.15 7.90 2.52
N PHE A 47 3.95 7.44 2.88
CA PHE A 47 2.76 7.69 2.06
C PHE A 47 2.44 9.17 1.93
N LEU A 48 2.44 9.91 3.04
CA LEU A 48 2.18 11.36 3.03
C LEU A 48 3.22 12.10 2.20
N GLY A 49 4.50 11.76 2.33
CA GLY A 49 5.59 12.33 1.53
C GLY A 49 5.43 12.05 0.04
N ASN A 50 5.09 10.81 -0.35
CA ASN A 50 4.85 10.44 -1.74
C ASN A 50 3.61 11.17 -2.30
N ALA A 51 2.51 11.20 -1.56
CA ALA A 51 1.29 11.91 -1.96
C ALA A 51 1.55 13.42 -2.10
N ASN A 52 2.28 14.03 -1.17
CA ASN A 52 2.66 15.46 -1.25
C ASN A 52 3.50 15.74 -2.50
N ARG A 53 4.49 14.88 -2.82
CA ARG A 53 5.30 15.03 -4.04
C ARG A 53 4.44 14.95 -5.31
N LEU A 54 3.46 14.06 -5.35
CA LEU A 54 2.51 13.96 -6.47
C LEU A 54 1.63 15.21 -6.57
N ASN A 55 1.18 15.77 -5.44
CA ASN A 55 0.39 17.00 -5.41
C ASN A 55 1.12 18.17 -6.09
N LEU A 56 2.43 18.30 -5.86
CA LEU A 56 3.25 19.37 -6.44
C LEU A 56 3.23 19.39 -7.98
N LEU A 57 2.97 18.25 -8.63
CA LEU A 57 3.00 18.14 -10.09
C LEU A 57 1.82 18.84 -10.79
N TYR A 58 0.73 19.10 -10.09
CA TYR A 58 -0.47 19.73 -10.66
C TYR A 58 -0.92 20.99 -9.93
N LEU A 59 -0.07 21.54 -9.04
CA LEU A 59 -0.35 22.84 -8.43
C LEU A 59 -0.31 23.98 -9.47
N PRO A 60 -1.11 25.04 -9.27
CA PRO A 60 -1.05 26.22 -10.12
C PRO A 60 0.38 26.77 -10.20
N GLY A 61 0.89 26.95 -11.41
CA GLY A 61 2.25 27.46 -11.66
C GLY A 61 3.35 26.38 -11.78
N ALA A 62 3.03 25.09 -11.63
CA ALA A 62 3.99 24.01 -11.88
C ALA A 62 4.31 23.90 -13.39
N GLN A 63 3.33 23.49 -14.20
CA GLN A 63 3.34 23.43 -15.67
C GLN A 63 1.89 23.43 -16.18
N PRO A 64 1.64 23.69 -17.49
CA PRO A 64 0.32 23.45 -18.08
C PRO A 64 -0.15 22.03 -17.79
N PHE A 65 -1.36 21.90 -17.23
CA PHE A 65 -1.90 20.60 -16.84
C PHE A 65 -2.24 19.75 -18.08
N ASP A 66 -1.51 18.64 -18.27
CA ASP A 66 -1.78 17.64 -19.31
C ASP A 66 -2.68 16.51 -18.76
N PRO A 67 -3.79 16.15 -19.42
CA PRO A 67 -4.60 14.99 -19.05
C PRO A 67 -3.81 13.68 -18.90
N LEU A 68 -2.74 13.47 -19.69
CA LEU A 68 -1.85 12.32 -19.53
C LEU A 68 -1.13 12.34 -18.18
N MET A 69 -0.66 13.53 -17.76
CA MET A 69 -0.06 13.73 -16.45
C MET A 69 -1.03 13.35 -15.34
N GLY A 70 -2.31 13.73 -15.46
CA GLY A 70 -3.34 13.33 -14.50
C GLY A 70 -3.50 11.81 -14.37
N THR A 71 -3.44 11.09 -15.50
CA THR A 71 -3.45 9.62 -15.51
C THR A 71 -2.23 9.04 -14.79
N LEU A 72 -1.03 9.56 -15.03
CA LEU A 72 0.19 9.11 -14.37
C LEU A 72 0.19 9.40 -12.85
N ILE A 73 -0.34 10.56 -12.45
CA ILE A 73 -0.48 10.93 -11.04
C ILE A 73 -1.45 9.99 -10.32
N LEU A 74 -2.59 9.65 -10.94
CA LEU A 74 -3.53 8.65 -10.40
C LEU A 74 -2.83 7.30 -10.16
N LEU A 75 -2.02 6.82 -11.12
CA LEU A 75 -1.22 5.60 -10.95
C LEU A 75 -0.25 5.74 -9.77
N GLY A 76 0.39 6.90 -9.62
CA GLY A 76 1.28 7.21 -8.51
C GLY A 76 0.59 7.13 -7.15
N TYR A 77 -0.63 7.65 -7.02
CA TYR A 77 -1.37 7.59 -5.77
C TYR A 77 -1.73 6.17 -5.35
N VAL A 78 -2.24 5.35 -6.29
CA VAL A 78 -2.54 3.94 -5.98
C VAL A 78 -1.27 3.21 -5.56
N SER A 79 -0.14 3.48 -6.24
CA SER A 79 1.17 2.91 -5.89
C SER A 79 1.65 3.33 -4.50
N ALA A 80 1.37 4.58 -4.08
CA ALA A 80 1.68 5.07 -2.74
C ALA A 80 0.85 4.35 -1.66
N VAL A 81 -0.44 4.09 -1.90
CA VAL A 81 -1.30 3.30 -1.00
C VAL A 81 -0.79 1.86 -0.87
N GLU A 82 -0.44 1.21 -1.99
CA GLU A 82 0.10 -0.15 -1.94
C GLU A 82 1.43 -0.20 -1.18
N SER A 83 2.30 0.79 -1.37
CA SER A 83 3.58 0.90 -0.69
C SER A 83 3.41 1.07 0.82
N TYR A 84 2.42 1.85 1.27
CA TYR A 84 2.06 1.94 2.68
C TYR A 84 1.64 0.58 3.25
N ILE A 85 0.73 -0.13 2.57
CA ILE A 85 0.25 -1.43 3.02
C ILE A 85 1.41 -2.43 3.14
N ARG A 86 2.27 -2.49 2.12
CA ARG A 86 3.45 -3.37 2.12
C ARG A 86 4.38 -3.05 3.29
N ALA A 87 4.70 -1.78 3.49
CA ALA A 87 5.59 -1.34 4.56
C ALA A 87 5.02 -1.63 5.96
N VAL A 88 3.71 -1.47 6.18
CA VAL A 88 3.05 -1.82 7.46
C VAL A 88 3.05 -3.32 7.69
N VAL A 89 2.69 -4.12 6.69
CA VAL A 89 2.66 -5.59 6.81
C VAL A 89 4.05 -6.13 7.08
N ARG A 90 5.05 -5.71 6.29
CA ARG A 90 6.47 -6.06 6.51
C ARG A 90 6.92 -5.66 7.91
N GLY A 91 6.66 -4.41 8.29
CA GLY A 91 7.07 -3.87 9.58
C GLY A 91 6.49 -4.68 10.74
N LEU A 92 5.21 -5.03 10.68
CA LEU A 92 4.55 -5.86 11.69
C LEU A 92 5.12 -7.27 11.73
N ILE A 93 5.32 -7.94 10.59
CA ILE A 93 5.95 -9.26 10.56
C ILE A 93 7.35 -9.19 11.20
N ASN A 94 8.10 -8.10 11.05
CA ASN A 94 9.41 -8.00 11.69
C ASN A 94 9.35 -7.83 13.22
N ILE A 95 8.36 -7.09 13.75
CA ILE A 95 8.34 -6.67 15.16
C ILE A 95 7.32 -7.41 16.06
N ASP A 96 6.28 -8.00 15.48
CA ASP A 96 5.16 -8.62 16.19
C ASP A 96 5.19 -10.14 16.06
N ALA A 97 5.31 -10.83 17.20
CA ALA A 97 5.41 -12.28 17.23
C ALA A 97 4.14 -12.97 16.71
N TYR A 98 2.95 -12.38 16.92
CA TYR A 98 1.71 -12.92 16.36
C TYR A 98 1.72 -12.82 14.83
N ALA A 99 2.09 -11.67 14.26
CA ALA A 99 2.22 -11.51 12.82
C ALA A 99 3.21 -12.51 12.21
N LYS A 100 4.38 -12.72 12.84
CA LYS A 100 5.31 -13.79 12.43
C LYS A 100 4.65 -15.16 12.43
N TRP A 101 3.95 -15.50 13.50
CA TRP A 101 3.26 -16.78 13.62
C TRP A 101 2.16 -16.94 12.56
N SER A 102 1.40 -15.88 12.27
CA SER A 102 0.37 -15.86 11.21
C SER A 102 0.96 -16.06 9.81
N ALA A 103 2.17 -15.54 9.58
CA ALA A 103 2.86 -15.64 8.29
C ALA A 103 3.74 -16.89 8.16
N LYS A 104 3.97 -17.68 9.22
CA LYS A 104 5.01 -18.73 9.28
C LYS A 104 4.86 -19.84 8.23
N GLU A 105 3.64 -20.14 7.80
CA GLU A 105 3.34 -21.20 6.82
C GLU A 105 3.30 -20.68 5.37
N ARG A 106 3.51 -19.36 5.19
CA ARG A 106 3.51 -18.76 3.85
C ARG A 106 4.81 -19.07 3.13
N GLN A 107 4.68 -19.45 1.87
CA GLN A 107 5.81 -19.80 1.02
C GLN A 107 6.42 -18.56 0.38
N VAL A 108 7.74 -18.52 0.34
CA VAL A 108 8.53 -17.57 -0.45
C VAL A 108 9.32 -18.32 -1.51
N SER A 109 9.71 -17.66 -2.59
CA SER A 109 10.59 -18.28 -3.58
C SER A 109 11.98 -18.52 -2.98
N PHE A 110 12.68 -19.56 -3.44
CA PHE A 110 14.05 -19.83 -2.99
C PHE A 110 15.01 -18.67 -3.34
N GLY A 111 14.80 -18.01 -4.48
CA GLY A 111 15.55 -16.81 -4.85
C GLY A 111 15.36 -15.67 -3.85
N ALA A 112 14.14 -15.40 -3.41
CA ALA A 112 13.87 -14.41 -2.38
C ALA A 112 14.56 -14.75 -1.04
N ALA A 113 14.56 -16.03 -0.65
CA ALA A 113 15.23 -16.50 0.56
C ALA A 113 16.77 -16.34 0.50
N LEU A 114 17.37 -16.45 -0.69
CA LEU A 114 18.81 -16.24 -0.89
C LEU A 114 19.20 -14.77 -1.02
N SER A 115 18.32 -13.92 -1.55
CA SER A 115 18.66 -12.54 -1.93
C SER A 115 18.23 -11.48 -0.93
N TYR A 116 17.12 -11.66 -0.21
CA TYR A 116 16.66 -10.66 0.76
C TYR A 116 17.40 -10.77 2.09
N SER A 117 17.68 -9.61 2.68
CA SER A 117 18.00 -9.55 4.11
C SER A 117 16.80 -9.99 4.93
N HIS A 118 17.04 -10.44 6.16
CA HIS A 118 15.99 -10.88 7.07
C HIS A 118 14.85 -9.85 7.21
N ASP A 119 15.18 -8.56 7.30
CA ASP A 119 14.18 -7.49 7.48
C ASP A 119 13.36 -7.19 6.20
N LEU A 120 13.88 -7.54 5.02
CA LEU A 120 13.18 -7.37 3.74
C LEU A 120 12.47 -8.63 3.27
N LEU A 121 12.82 -9.81 3.80
CA LEU A 121 12.21 -11.08 3.41
C LEU A 121 10.67 -11.08 3.44
N PRO A 122 9.98 -10.41 4.39
CA PRO A 122 8.51 -10.36 4.35
C PRO A 122 7.93 -9.68 3.10
N GLU A 123 8.70 -8.86 2.36
CA GLU A 123 8.24 -8.31 1.06
C GLU A 123 7.97 -9.42 0.04
N ALA A 124 8.72 -10.52 0.09
CA ALA A 124 8.53 -11.66 -0.79
C ALA A 124 7.12 -12.28 -0.67
N LEU A 125 6.47 -12.13 0.48
CA LEU A 125 5.09 -12.57 0.71
C LEU A 125 4.07 -11.74 -0.08
N LEU A 126 4.45 -10.53 -0.51
CA LEU A 126 3.58 -9.56 -1.13
C LEU A 126 3.90 -9.32 -2.62
N GLU A 127 5.03 -9.77 -3.14
CA GLU A 127 5.48 -9.51 -4.54
C GLU A 127 4.43 -9.85 -5.61
N ARG A 128 3.69 -10.93 -5.40
CA ARG A 128 2.65 -11.41 -6.34
C ARG A 128 1.23 -11.00 -5.93
N THR A 129 1.10 -10.17 -4.90
CA THR A 129 -0.18 -9.68 -4.41
C THR A 129 -0.41 -8.27 -4.94
N SER A 130 -1.42 -8.11 -5.79
CA SER A 130 -1.95 -6.78 -6.15
C SER A 130 -2.80 -6.27 -4.99
N LEU A 131 -2.54 -5.07 -4.48
CA LEU A 131 -3.28 -4.48 -3.36
C LEU A 131 -4.30 -3.43 -3.87
N ALA A 132 -4.73 -3.61 -5.11
CA ALA A 132 -5.66 -2.73 -5.83
C ALA A 132 -7.14 -3.13 -5.68
N SER A 133 -7.53 -3.71 -4.53
CA SER A 133 -8.94 -3.90 -4.17
C SER A 133 -9.13 -3.97 -2.66
N GLY A 134 -10.30 -3.53 -2.19
CA GLY A 134 -10.59 -3.52 -0.75
C GLY A 134 -10.60 -4.91 -0.11
N ASP A 135 -11.05 -5.92 -0.84
CA ASP A 135 -11.09 -7.31 -0.35
C ASP A 135 -9.72 -7.94 -0.27
N GLN A 136 -8.83 -7.65 -1.23
CA GLN A 136 -7.46 -8.13 -1.17
C GLN A 136 -6.70 -7.48 -0.01
N ILE A 137 -6.96 -6.20 0.29
CA ILE A 137 -6.42 -5.54 1.49
C ILE A 137 -6.90 -6.27 2.75
N LYS A 138 -8.20 -6.47 2.93
CA LYS A 138 -8.74 -7.17 4.12
C LYS A 138 -8.13 -8.56 4.28
N LYS A 139 -8.09 -9.31 3.18
CA LYS A 139 -7.51 -10.66 3.14
C LYS A 139 -6.04 -10.63 3.56
N THR A 140 -5.23 -9.75 2.98
CA THR A 140 -3.81 -9.61 3.32
C THR A 140 -3.61 -9.25 4.80
N PHE A 141 -4.39 -8.32 5.35
CA PHE A 141 -4.29 -7.94 6.77
C PHE A 141 -4.67 -9.11 7.69
N LYS A 142 -5.71 -9.86 7.35
CA LYS A 142 -6.11 -11.05 8.11
C LYS A 142 -5.05 -12.15 8.03
N ASP A 143 -4.66 -12.51 6.82
CA ASP A 143 -3.87 -13.69 6.50
C ASP A 143 -2.40 -13.59 6.93
N LEU A 144 -1.82 -12.38 6.89
CA LEU A 144 -0.39 -12.18 7.15
C LEU A 144 -0.10 -11.57 8.52
N ILE A 145 -1.00 -10.74 9.05
CA ILE A 145 -0.77 -10.04 10.32
C ILE A 145 -1.89 -10.25 11.33
N GLY A 146 -2.88 -11.10 11.05
CA GLY A 146 -3.95 -11.45 11.98
C GLY A 146 -4.87 -10.29 12.38
N VAL A 147 -5.08 -9.32 11.48
CA VAL A 147 -5.92 -8.15 11.76
C VAL A 147 -7.20 -8.23 10.94
N ASP A 148 -8.33 -8.43 11.64
CA ASP A 148 -9.66 -8.24 11.06
C ASP A 148 -10.00 -6.74 11.06
N LEU A 149 -10.02 -6.14 9.87
CA LEU A 149 -10.32 -4.72 9.69
C LEU A 149 -11.80 -4.42 9.97
N PRO A 150 -12.14 -3.40 10.78
CA PRO A 150 -13.52 -3.11 11.14
C PRO A 150 -14.33 -2.56 9.96
N VAL A 151 -15.38 -3.29 9.58
CA VAL A 151 -16.24 -2.94 8.43
C VAL A 151 -16.92 -1.58 8.62
N SER A 152 -17.38 -1.27 9.82
CA SER A 152 -18.11 -0.01 10.11
C SER A 152 -17.29 1.24 9.81
N GLU A 153 -15.98 1.22 10.09
CA GLU A 153 -15.10 2.38 9.88
C GLU A 153 -14.47 2.41 8.49
N LEU A 154 -14.25 1.24 7.88
CA LEU A 154 -13.50 1.11 6.63
C LEU A 154 -14.37 0.93 5.38
N LYS A 155 -15.68 0.69 5.53
CA LYS A 155 -16.57 0.47 4.38
C LYS A 155 -16.50 1.62 3.37
N ALA A 156 -16.79 2.85 3.79
CA ALA A 156 -16.80 3.99 2.87
C ALA A 156 -15.42 4.28 2.27
N PRO A 157 -14.30 4.33 3.04
CA PRO A 157 -12.97 4.52 2.46
C PRO A 157 -12.56 3.41 1.48
N LEU A 158 -12.90 2.14 1.75
CA LEU A 158 -12.60 1.02 0.85
C LEU A 158 -13.47 1.03 -0.40
N ASP A 159 -14.76 1.37 -0.28
CA ASP A 159 -15.66 1.50 -1.43
C ASP A 159 -15.17 2.63 -2.36
N THR A 160 -14.71 3.76 -1.81
CA THR A 160 -14.09 4.83 -2.60
C THR A 160 -12.78 4.37 -3.26
N PHE A 161 -11.92 3.68 -2.52
CA PHE A 161 -10.68 3.13 -3.07
C PHE A 161 -10.93 2.15 -4.21
N GLU A 162 -11.95 1.30 -4.10
CA GLU A 162 -12.34 0.39 -5.18
C GLU A 162 -12.67 1.15 -6.47
N ARG A 163 -13.39 2.28 -6.37
CA ARG A 163 -13.66 3.14 -7.52
C ARG A 163 -12.37 3.71 -8.12
N VAL A 164 -11.46 4.20 -7.28
CA VAL A 164 -10.14 4.69 -7.72
C VAL A 164 -9.33 3.58 -8.41
N CYS A 165 -9.38 2.34 -7.91
CA CYS A 165 -8.76 1.18 -8.55
C CYS A 165 -9.37 0.88 -9.93
N GLN A 166 -10.69 1.04 -10.10
CA GLN A 166 -11.31 0.91 -11.43
C GLN A 166 -10.83 1.99 -12.41
N LEU A 167 -10.62 3.23 -11.96
CA LEU A 167 -10.00 4.28 -12.79
C LEU A 167 -8.55 3.91 -13.15
N ARG A 168 -7.77 3.41 -12.17
CA ARG A 168 -6.40 2.90 -12.40
C ARG A 168 -6.38 1.76 -13.42
N HIS A 169 -7.34 0.84 -13.40
CA HIS A 169 -7.46 -0.20 -14.42
C HIS A 169 -7.70 0.37 -15.83
N CYS A 170 -8.51 1.44 -15.97
CA CYS A 170 -8.67 2.13 -17.25
C CYS A 170 -7.33 2.72 -17.73
N CYS A 171 -6.59 3.37 -16.83
CA CYS A 171 -5.26 3.93 -17.12
C CYS A 171 -4.27 2.86 -17.59
N THR A 172 -4.16 1.73 -16.88
CA THR A 172 -3.14 0.71 -17.16
C THR A 172 -3.45 -0.17 -18.37
N HIS A 173 -4.72 -0.49 -18.63
CA HIS A 173 -5.07 -1.48 -19.65
C HIS A 173 -5.65 -0.87 -20.93
N ARG A 174 -6.10 0.38 -20.89
CA ARG A 174 -6.79 1.02 -22.02
C ARG A 174 -6.39 2.47 -22.24
N PHE A 175 -5.21 2.86 -21.76
CA PHE A 175 -4.69 4.23 -21.87
C PHE A 175 -5.72 5.29 -21.43
N GLY A 176 -6.41 4.99 -20.32
CA GLY A 176 -7.42 5.85 -19.73
C GLY A 176 -8.83 5.72 -20.32
N ARG A 177 -9.08 4.87 -21.32
CA ARG A 177 -10.43 4.70 -21.89
C ARG A 177 -11.32 3.81 -21.02
N LEU A 178 -12.57 4.22 -20.83
CA LEU A 178 -13.54 3.48 -20.05
C LEU A 178 -14.02 2.22 -20.78
N GLY A 179 -13.88 1.06 -20.14
CA GLY A 179 -14.46 -0.20 -20.60
C GLY A 179 -15.80 -0.51 -19.95
N THR A 180 -16.55 -1.44 -20.55
CA THR A 180 -17.85 -1.91 -20.04
C THR A 180 -17.72 -2.53 -18.66
N TYR A 181 -16.74 -3.40 -18.42
CA TYR A 181 -16.47 -4.01 -17.11
C TYR A 181 -16.24 -2.95 -16.01
N ASN A 182 -15.38 -1.96 -16.28
CA ASN A 182 -15.11 -0.88 -15.33
C ASN A 182 -16.35 -0.01 -15.12
N ALA A 183 -17.11 0.28 -16.18
CA ALA A 183 -18.36 1.03 -16.10
C ALA A 183 -19.41 0.31 -15.24
N GLU A 184 -19.53 -1.02 -15.34
CA GLU A 184 -20.40 -1.82 -14.47
C GLU A 184 -20.04 -1.65 -12.99
N LYS A 185 -18.74 -1.72 -12.67
CA LYS A 185 -18.24 -1.53 -11.29
C LYS A 185 -18.43 -0.10 -10.78
N LEU A 186 -18.39 0.90 -11.66
CA LEU A 186 -18.61 2.31 -11.32
C LEU A 186 -20.09 2.73 -11.36
N GLY A 187 -20.97 1.89 -11.91
CA GLY A 187 -22.39 2.16 -12.16
C GLY A 187 -22.68 2.44 -13.63
N LEU A 188 -23.11 1.42 -14.37
CA LEU A 188 -23.22 1.46 -15.84
C LEU A 188 -24.16 2.55 -16.35
N ASP A 189 -25.31 2.76 -15.71
CA ASP A 189 -26.33 3.70 -16.18
C ASP A 189 -25.79 5.14 -16.29
N LEU A 190 -24.98 5.55 -15.31
CA LEU A 190 -24.34 6.87 -15.29
C LEU A 190 -23.16 6.96 -16.27
N HIS A 191 -22.48 5.85 -16.53
CA HIS A 191 -21.22 5.82 -17.27
C HIS A 191 -21.34 5.37 -18.73
N ARG A 192 -22.52 4.89 -19.16
CA ARG A 192 -22.74 4.38 -20.52
C ARG A 192 -22.37 5.39 -21.61
N VAL A 193 -22.66 6.66 -21.39
CA VAL A 193 -22.33 7.76 -22.33
C VAL A 193 -20.82 8.00 -22.48
N ALA A 194 -20.04 7.54 -21.50
CA ALA A 194 -18.58 7.69 -21.45
C ALA A 194 -17.84 6.41 -21.90
N LEU A 195 -18.54 5.37 -22.37
CA LEU A 195 -17.90 4.15 -22.86
C LEU A 195 -16.91 4.49 -23.99
N ASP A 196 -15.73 3.90 -23.87
CA ASP A 196 -14.57 4.13 -24.74
C ASP A 196 -14.09 5.60 -24.80
N LYS A 197 -14.59 6.50 -23.95
CA LYS A 197 -14.04 7.85 -23.81
C LYS A 197 -12.85 7.85 -22.85
N PRO A 198 -11.83 8.70 -23.09
CA PRO A 198 -10.69 8.82 -22.20
C PRO A 198 -11.10 9.48 -20.88
N LEU A 199 -10.41 9.12 -19.80
CA LEU A 199 -10.47 9.82 -18.53
C LEU A 199 -10.04 11.27 -18.72
N LYS A 200 -10.85 12.16 -18.15
CA LYS A 200 -10.57 13.60 -18.08
C LYS A 200 -10.39 13.96 -16.62
N LEU A 201 -9.17 13.75 -16.12
CA LEU A 201 -8.79 14.20 -14.78
C LEU A 201 -8.35 15.65 -14.86
N ASP A 202 -8.66 16.43 -13.84
CA ASP A 202 -8.16 17.78 -13.61
C ASP A 202 -7.59 17.90 -12.20
N ALA A 203 -7.03 19.07 -11.86
CA ALA A 203 -6.44 19.30 -10.54
C ALA A 203 -7.44 19.10 -9.38
N ALA A 204 -8.71 19.46 -9.58
CA ALA A 204 -9.76 19.27 -8.59
C ALA A 204 -10.04 17.78 -8.34
N SER A 205 -10.20 17.01 -9.41
CA SER A 205 -10.41 15.56 -9.36
C SER A 205 -9.22 14.85 -8.68
N LEU A 206 -7.98 15.27 -8.99
CA LEU A 206 -6.78 14.70 -8.36
C LEU A 206 -6.67 15.04 -6.88
N THR A 207 -7.06 16.26 -6.48
CA THR A 207 -7.10 16.67 -5.08
C THR A 207 -8.10 15.81 -4.30
N GLU A 208 -9.31 15.62 -4.86
CA GLU A 208 -10.34 14.77 -4.26
C GLU A 208 -9.87 13.31 -4.12
N ILE A 209 -9.20 12.76 -5.15
CA ILE A 209 -8.62 11.42 -5.08
C ILE A 209 -7.56 11.37 -3.97
N ALA A 210 -6.65 12.35 -3.92
CA ALA A 210 -5.59 12.38 -2.91
C ALA A 210 -6.16 12.41 -1.49
N ASP A 211 -7.19 13.21 -1.24
CA ASP A 211 -7.84 13.33 0.07
C ASP A 211 -8.54 12.05 0.49
N ASN A 212 -9.29 11.42 -0.43
CA ASN A 212 -9.94 10.13 -0.17
C ASN A 212 -8.93 9.02 0.16
N LEU A 213 -7.79 8.98 -0.54
CA LEU A 213 -6.75 7.99 -0.28
C LEU A 213 -6.01 8.26 1.03
N ARG A 214 -5.83 9.54 1.42
CA ARG A 214 -5.33 9.90 2.76
C ARG A 214 -6.27 9.43 3.85
N ILE A 215 -7.59 9.61 3.67
CA ILE A 215 -8.59 9.12 4.61
C ILE A 215 -8.49 7.60 4.76
N LEU A 216 -8.41 6.85 3.65
CA LEU A 216 -8.23 5.40 3.69
C LEU A 216 -6.97 5.01 4.48
N VAL A 217 -5.81 5.54 4.10
CA VAL A 217 -4.54 5.16 4.71
C VAL A 217 -4.50 5.51 6.20
N LYS A 218 -4.97 6.69 6.59
CA LYS A 218 -5.05 7.08 8.02
C LYS A 218 -6.03 6.20 8.80
N THR A 219 -7.14 5.81 8.19
CA THR A 219 -8.13 4.91 8.81
C THR A 219 -7.56 3.49 8.96
N LEU A 220 -6.85 2.97 7.96
CA LEU A 220 -6.12 1.71 8.06
C LEU A 220 -5.04 1.78 9.16
N ASN A 221 -4.24 2.84 9.20
CA ASN A 221 -3.16 3.04 10.16
C ASN A 221 -3.67 3.01 11.59
N ARG A 222 -4.70 3.82 11.87
CA ARG A 222 -5.34 3.89 13.20
C ARG A 222 -5.91 2.54 13.63
N ASN A 223 -6.69 1.90 12.77
CA ASN A 223 -7.38 0.65 13.11
C ASN A 223 -6.42 -0.51 13.29
N THR A 224 -5.38 -0.58 12.46
CA THR A 224 -4.34 -1.61 12.56
C THR A 224 -3.53 -1.45 13.82
N PHE A 225 -3.08 -0.23 14.14
CA PHE A 225 -2.37 0.05 15.38
C PHE A 225 -3.20 -0.36 16.61
N ALA A 226 -4.48 0.04 16.64
CA ALA A 226 -5.38 -0.31 17.74
C ALA A 226 -5.61 -1.83 17.84
N ALA A 227 -5.84 -2.51 16.71
CA ALA A 227 -6.08 -3.95 16.69
C ALA A 227 -4.86 -4.74 17.19
N VAL A 228 -3.67 -4.41 16.69
CA VAL A 228 -2.42 -5.08 17.09
C VAL A 228 -2.12 -4.85 18.57
N LEU A 229 -2.23 -3.61 19.08
CA LEU A 229 -2.01 -3.35 20.51
C LEU A 229 -3.02 -4.08 21.39
N LYS A 230 -4.32 -4.05 21.05
CA LYS A 230 -5.34 -4.81 21.78
C LYS A 230 -5.03 -6.31 21.79
N ARG A 231 -4.62 -6.85 20.64
CA ARG A 231 -4.21 -8.25 20.51
C ARG A 231 -3.04 -8.58 21.44
N THR A 232 -2.05 -7.70 21.57
CA THR A 232 -0.93 -7.96 22.48
C THR A 232 -1.35 -8.11 23.95
N ALA A 233 -2.44 -7.47 24.38
CA ALA A 233 -3.00 -7.65 25.72
C ALA A 233 -3.93 -8.87 25.80
N GLN A 234 -4.67 -9.17 24.73
CA GLN A 234 -5.58 -10.31 24.67
C GLN A 234 -4.85 -11.65 24.69
N TYR A 235 -3.70 -11.75 24.02
CA TYR A 235 -2.90 -12.98 23.93
C TYR A 235 -1.70 -12.98 24.88
N ALA A 236 -1.72 -12.10 25.89
CA ALA A 236 -0.72 -12.07 26.95
C ALA A 236 -0.76 -13.35 27.79
N PRO A 237 0.37 -13.77 28.42
CA PRO A 237 0.41 -14.95 29.28
C PRO A 237 -0.69 -14.99 30.35
N SER A 238 -0.94 -13.85 31.00
CA SER A 238 -1.87 -13.75 32.14
C SER A 238 -3.31 -13.36 31.74
N ALA A 239 -3.69 -13.45 30.45
CA ALA A 239 -4.98 -12.97 29.98
C ALA A 239 -6.19 -13.79 30.53
N PRO A 240 -7.23 -13.14 31.07
CA PRO A 240 -8.38 -13.83 31.67
C PRO A 240 -9.27 -14.51 30.61
N GLY A 241 -9.78 -15.71 30.95
CA GLY A 241 -10.63 -16.52 30.06
C GLY A 241 -9.87 -17.56 29.22
N ARG A 242 -8.54 -17.65 29.38
CA ARG A 242 -7.76 -18.78 28.86
C ARG A 242 -7.85 -19.98 29.80
N THR A 243 -8.83 -20.84 29.57
CA THR A 243 -8.62 -22.25 29.85
C THR A 243 -7.68 -22.82 28.79
N PRO A 244 -6.73 -23.72 29.11
CA PRO A 244 -5.96 -24.45 28.11
C PRO A 244 -6.90 -25.42 27.38
N ARG A 245 -7.69 -24.91 26.44
CA ARG A 245 -8.55 -25.71 25.54
C ARG A 245 -7.90 -25.96 24.19
N ASP A 246 -6.86 -25.19 23.85
CA ASP A 246 -6.12 -25.32 22.61
C ASP A 246 -4.62 -25.13 22.89
N PRO A 247 -3.81 -26.22 22.90
CA PRO A 247 -2.37 -26.14 23.08
C PRO A 247 -1.66 -25.42 21.92
N ASP A 248 -2.32 -25.25 20.77
CA ASP A 248 -1.75 -24.62 19.57
C ASP A 248 -2.05 -23.10 19.48
N ALA A 249 -2.82 -22.56 20.44
CA ALA A 249 -3.15 -21.15 20.47
C ALA A 249 -1.91 -20.27 20.76
N PHE A 250 -1.63 -19.30 19.89
CA PHE A 250 -0.49 -18.39 20.02
C PHE A 250 -0.48 -17.63 21.36
N VAL A 251 0.64 -17.58 22.08
CA VAL A 251 0.83 -16.79 23.31
C VAL A 251 2.04 -15.87 23.13
N PHE A 252 1.94 -14.62 23.59
CA PHE A 252 3.14 -13.77 23.68
C PHE A 252 4.00 -14.19 24.87
N ASP A 253 5.31 -14.07 24.77
CA ASP A 253 6.23 -14.50 25.84
C ASP A 253 6.16 -13.66 27.13
N VAL A 254 5.65 -12.42 27.03
CA VAL A 254 5.67 -11.44 28.13
C VAL A 254 4.35 -10.71 28.28
N ASP A 255 3.93 -10.53 29.53
CA ASP A 255 2.82 -9.65 29.90
C ASP A 255 3.20 -8.17 29.77
N TRP A 256 2.19 -7.30 29.68
CA TRP A 256 2.36 -5.87 29.90
C TRP A 256 2.47 -5.59 31.40
N ASN A 257 3.47 -4.80 31.81
CA ASN A 257 3.62 -4.39 33.21
C ASN A 257 2.68 -3.25 33.60
N TRP A 258 2.03 -2.62 32.62
CA TRP A 258 1.17 -1.44 32.79
C TRP A 258 1.91 -0.25 33.43
N LYS A 259 3.23 -0.23 33.26
CA LYS A 259 4.16 0.84 33.64
C LYS A 259 5.00 1.19 32.43
N PHE A 260 4.84 2.41 31.90
CA PHE A 260 5.51 2.84 30.67
C PHE A 260 7.02 2.57 30.69
N GLN A 261 7.71 2.86 31.80
CA GLN A 261 9.18 2.66 31.88
C GLN A 261 9.59 1.19 31.67
N LYS A 262 8.77 0.23 32.11
CA LYS A 262 9.03 -1.21 31.94
C LYS A 262 8.64 -1.69 30.55
N ASP A 263 7.58 -1.12 29.98
CA ASP A 263 7.00 -1.56 28.72
C ASP A 263 7.49 -0.75 27.50
N ARG A 264 8.26 0.31 27.73
CA ARG A 264 8.67 1.31 26.73
C ARG A 264 9.27 0.68 25.49
N THR A 265 10.22 -0.24 25.67
CA THR A 265 10.92 -0.89 24.56
C THR A 265 9.95 -1.66 23.66
N ARG A 266 9.01 -2.41 24.24
CA ARG A 266 7.98 -3.14 23.47
C ARG A 266 7.01 -2.17 22.79
N PHE A 267 6.50 -1.19 23.53
CA PHE A 267 5.52 -0.23 23.01
C PHE A 267 6.10 0.61 21.87
N LEU A 268 7.35 1.08 22.01
CA LEU A 268 8.00 1.92 21.01
C LEU A 268 8.19 1.21 19.66
N LYS A 269 8.33 -0.12 19.62
CA LYS A 269 8.36 -0.86 18.35
C LYS A 269 7.09 -0.60 17.53
N TYR A 270 5.92 -0.73 18.15
CA TYR A 270 4.63 -0.47 17.49
C TYR A 270 4.43 1.03 17.26
N TYR A 271 4.69 1.86 18.27
CA TYR A 271 4.53 3.31 18.13
C TYR A 271 5.33 3.87 16.95
N ASN A 272 6.60 3.50 16.82
CA ASN A 272 7.45 3.99 15.74
C ASN A 272 7.01 3.51 14.35
N LEU A 273 6.38 2.33 14.26
CA LEU A 273 5.84 1.83 13.00
C LEU A 273 4.57 2.58 12.55
N PHE A 274 3.79 3.16 13.47
CA PHE A 274 2.50 3.76 13.15
C PHE A 274 2.42 5.28 13.36
N LYS A 275 3.40 5.87 14.06
CA LYS A 275 3.43 7.31 14.32
C LYS A 275 3.53 8.09 13.01
N THR A 276 3.07 9.32 13.05
CA THR A 276 3.30 10.31 12.00
C THR A 276 3.86 11.58 12.61
N GLU A 277 4.87 12.12 11.94
CA GLU A 277 5.45 13.44 12.19
C GLU A 277 5.16 14.41 11.04
N ASP A 278 4.79 13.89 9.86
CA ASP A 278 4.55 14.67 8.64
C ASP A 278 3.06 15.03 8.40
N ASP A 279 2.13 14.46 9.16
CA ASP A 279 0.70 14.79 9.06
C ASP A 279 0.40 16.18 9.65
N ALA A 280 -0.72 16.79 9.23
CA ALA A 280 -1.13 18.10 9.73
C ALA A 280 -1.32 18.13 11.25
N VAL A 281 -1.70 16.99 11.83
CA VAL A 281 -1.72 16.76 13.27
C VAL A 281 -0.79 15.59 13.55
N PRO A 282 0.39 15.82 14.17
CA PRO A 282 1.32 14.75 14.48
C PRO A 282 0.73 13.80 15.52
N SER A 283 1.29 12.59 15.59
CA SER A 283 0.90 11.62 16.60
C SER A 283 1.15 12.15 18.02
N LEU A 284 0.24 11.81 18.94
CA LEU A 284 0.43 12.10 20.35
C LEU A 284 1.75 11.50 20.86
N PRO A 285 2.40 12.11 21.87
CA PRO A 285 3.57 11.54 22.49
C PRO A 285 3.35 10.08 22.89
N ALA A 286 4.38 9.25 22.71
CA ALA A 286 4.31 7.81 22.98
C ALA A 286 3.80 7.49 24.39
N ARG A 287 4.15 8.31 25.38
CA ARG A 287 3.69 8.15 26.76
C ARG A 287 2.18 8.30 26.88
N ASP A 288 1.62 9.34 26.29
CA ASP A 288 0.18 9.65 26.36
C ASP A 288 -0.64 8.56 25.66
N LEU A 289 -0.15 8.08 24.52
CA LEU A 289 -0.81 7.01 23.77
C LEU A 289 -0.74 5.66 24.51
N TYR A 290 0.37 5.39 25.20
CA TYR A 290 0.49 4.24 26.10
C TYR A 290 -0.49 4.35 27.28
N ASP A 291 -0.63 5.52 27.89
CA ASP A 291 -1.56 5.74 29.00
C ASP A 291 -3.03 5.56 28.53
N ARG A 292 -3.37 5.93 27.29
CA ARG A 292 -4.67 5.61 26.67
C ARG A 292 -4.86 4.10 26.46
N PHE A 293 -3.83 3.39 26.02
CA PHE A 293 -3.88 1.93 25.86
C PHE A 293 -4.10 1.22 27.21
N LYS A 294 -3.36 1.64 28.25
CA LYS A 294 -3.56 1.17 29.62
C LYS A 294 -4.96 1.46 30.14
N ALA A 295 -5.46 2.68 29.94
CA ALA A 295 -6.80 3.06 30.37
C ALA A 295 -7.88 2.21 29.68
N PHE A 296 -7.72 1.91 28.38
CA PHE A 296 -8.62 1.01 27.65
C PHE A 296 -8.63 -0.40 28.25
N HIS A 297 -7.45 -0.97 28.58
CA HIS A 297 -7.36 -2.29 29.19
C HIS A 297 -8.03 -2.36 30.57
N ASN A 298 -7.90 -1.30 31.37
CA ASN A 298 -8.43 -1.24 32.73
C ASN A 298 -9.93 -0.92 32.82
N ARG A 299 -10.63 -0.67 31.71
CA ARG A 299 -12.08 -0.41 31.75
C ARG A 299 -12.81 -1.66 32.24
N PRO A 300 -13.74 -1.53 33.21
CA PRO A 300 -14.59 -2.66 33.59
C PRO A 300 -15.37 -3.13 32.36
N ARG A 301 -15.32 -4.43 32.10
CA ARG A 301 -16.18 -5.06 31.09
C ARG A 301 -17.58 -5.09 31.70
N GLY A 302 -18.44 -4.16 31.27
CA GLY A 302 -19.87 -4.18 31.57
C GLY A 302 -20.58 -5.35 30.90
#